data_AF-A0A2T9Z296-F1
#
_entry.id   AF-A0A2T9Z296-F1
#
_cell.length_a   1.000
_cell.length_b   1.000
_cell.length_c   1.000
_cell.angle_alpha   90.00
_cell.angle_beta   90.00
_cell.angle_gamma   90.00
#
_symmetry.space_group_name_H-M   'P 1'
#
loop_
_entity.id
_entity.type
_entity.pdbx_description
1 polymer ?
#
loop_
_entity_poly.entity_id
_entity_poly.type
_entity_poly.pdbx_seq_one_letter_code
_entity_poly.pdbx_strand_id
1 'polypeptide(L)'
;MVFKSVILGSLMAATTLSASVKPQLVVFGNSLSDIGNIENVTYAVPWWNGHFSTGPVWNEYLAYYNNYTLVNYAIGGATSNNTFVNLMTQGNVTIPSVPDQITTYTGVFGGKYNASALADDIAVIEIGANDFLDGSLLLAADKIDMTAFTDGVVSDIVNSLQSLITFGYRKLLVTDIPDVKVTPAILAFGETGGSNIDEYVTTVNTKLTAATQKLATDSGKNVDYIRVVSLYNILSVAADKNVTDALGITVVDKECYPVTTNKTLISSCDNPDQYVFADWIHPTTTVHALAGAIFAEIIDNGSFNYTEANLLALIKEYNVTSAKSQTNFLYSSPDSAKTGKLVIDEYTIKQSIANAPALIKENNAASTNGTSGNSTSGNSTSTSSTTKPSGSSRNFVSTMIPVSLISLIIFVI
;
A
#
# COMPACT_ATOMS: atom_id res chain seq x y z
N MET A 1 0.41 -4.11 -78.89
CA MET A 1 0.14 -4.43 -77.46
C MET A 1 0.76 -3.34 -76.61
N VAL A 2 0.02 -2.74 -75.68
CA VAL A 2 0.53 -1.73 -74.74
C VAL A 2 0.34 -2.30 -73.34
N PHE A 3 1.42 -2.68 -72.67
CA PHE A 3 1.37 -3.07 -71.26
C PHE A 3 1.41 -1.82 -70.39
N LYS A 4 0.29 -1.52 -69.72
CA LYS A 4 0.26 -0.55 -68.62
C LYS A 4 0.66 -1.27 -67.34
N SER A 5 1.86 -0.99 -66.82
CA SER A 5 2.25 -1.41 -65.48
C SER A 5 1.47 -0.61 -64.44
N VAL A 6 0.58 -1.28 -63.70
CA VAL A 6 -0.10 -0.69 -62.54
C VAL A 6 0.75 -1.00 -61.31
N ILE A 7 1.41 0.02 -60.75
CA ILE A 7 2.08 -0.09 -59.45
C ILE A 7 1.01 0.06 -58.37
N LEU A 8 0.67 -1.05 -57.73
CA LEU A 8 -0.27 -1.07 -56.61
C LEU A 8 0.46 -0.70 -55.32
N GLY A 9 0.43 0.59 -54.96
CA GLY A 9 1.02 1.07 -53.72
C GLY A 9 0.22 0.58 -52.51
N SER A 10 0.78 -0.35 -51.73
CA SER A 10 0.19 -0.81 -50.47
C SER A 10 0.32 0.28 -49.40
N LEU A 11 -0.77 1.01 -49.15
CA LEU A 11 -0.84 2.01 -48.10
C LEU A 11 -0.90 1.32 -46.73
N MET A 12 0.26 1.11 -46.10
CA MET A 12 0.32 0.68 -44.70
C MET A 12 -0.18 1.82 -43.81
N ALA A 13 -1.44 1.75 -43.40
CA ALA A 13 -1.98 2.59 -42.35
C ALA A 13 -1.30 2.22 -41.03
N ALA A 14 -0.31 3.01 -40.62
CA ALA A 14 0.28 2.89 -39.30
C ALA A 14 -0.75 3.31 -38.25
N THR A 15 -1.48 2.34 -37.71
CA THR A 15 -2.33 2.54 -36.53
C THR A 15 -1.42 2.82 -35.35
N THR A 16 -1.21 4.09 -35.05
CA THR A 16 -0.64 4.51 -33.77
C THR A 16 -1.62 4.08 -32.68
N LEU A 17 -1.35 2.97 -31.99
CA LEU A 17 -1.98 2.73 -30.70
C LEU A 17 -1.56 3.90 -29.79
N SER A 18 -2.48 4.83 -29.56
CA SER A 18 -2.34 5.73 -28.43
C SER A 18 -2.43 4.85 -27.19
N ALA A 19 -1.35 4.75 -26.43
CA ALA A 19 -1.40 4.09 -25.14
C ALA A 19 -2.52 4.75 -24.31
N SER A 20 -3.41 3.95 -23.73
CA SER A 20 -4.40 4.48 -22.80
C SER A 20 -3.65 5.09 -21.62
N VAL A 21 -3.98 6.32 -21.27
CA VAL A 21 -3.39 6.94 -20.08
C VAL A 21 -3.88 6.15 -18.86
N LYS A 22 -2.96 5.79 -17.97
CA LYS A 22 -3.28 5.12 -16.72
C LYS A 22 -3.81 6.14 -15.71
N PRO A 23 -4.93 5.88 -15.02
CA PRO A 23 -5.28 6.63 -13.82
C PRO A 23 -4.20 6.47 -12.74
N GLN A 24 -4.13 7.42 -11.81
CA GLN A 24 -3.21 7.39 -10.67
C GLN A 24 -3.86 6.76 -9.44
N LEU A 25 -3.08 5.94 -8.74
CA LEU A 25 -3.33 5.52 -7.37
C LEU A 25 -2.40 6.32 -6.47
N VAL A 26 -2.94 7.24 -5.67
CA VAL A 26 -2.17 8.13 -4.80
C VAL A 26 -2.34 7.70 -3.35
N VAL A 27 -1.25 7.25 -2.71
CA VAL A 27 -1.32 6.63 -1.37
C VAL A 27 -0.58 7.45 -0.33
N PHE A 28 -1.29 7.78 0.74
CA PHE A 28 -0.77 8.38 1.97
C PHE A 28 -0.90 7.36 3.09
N GLY A 29 0.07 7.30 4.00
CA GLY A 29 0.03 6.30 5.06
C GLY A 29 1.34 6.00 5.75
N ASN A 30 1.45 4.78 6.27
CA ASN A 30 2.60 4.33 7.06
C ASN A 30 3.37 3.17 6.40
N SER A 31 4.10 2.39 7.20
CA SER A 31 4.96 1.29 6.77
C SER A 31 4.22 0.17 6.05
N LEU A 32 2.93 -0.06 6.33
CA LEU A 32 2.11 -1.02 5.56
C LEU A 32 1.94 -0.62 4.08
N SER A 33 2.21 0.65 3.76
CA SER A 33 2.05 1.24 2.42
C SER A 33 3.34 1.84 1.85
N ASP A 34 4.43 1.95 2.60
CA ASP A 34 5.68 2.60 2.19
C ASP A 34 6.46 1.74 1.19
N ILE A 35 6.86 2.33 0.05
CA ILE A 35 7.63 1.69 -1.02
C ILE A 35 9.13 2.06 -1.05
N GLY A 36 9.67 2.51 0.09
CA GLY A 36 11.06 2.93 0.23
C GLY A 36 11.27 4.45 0.24
N ASN A 37 10.32 5.21 0.80
CA ASN A 37 10.41 6.66 1.00
C ASN A 37 11.44 7.07 2.08
N ILE A 38 11.82 6.14 2.98
CA ILE A 38 12.83 6.39 4.01
C ILE A 38 14.24 6.12 3.46
N GLU A 39 14.96 7.18 3.11
CA GLU A 39 16.34 7.09 2.62
C GLU A 39 17.38 6.98 3.75
N ASN A 40 18.51 6.32 3.46
CA ASN A 40 19.72 6.26 4.29
C ASN A 40 19.57 5.59 5.68
N VAL A 41 18.49 4.86 5.92
CA VAL A 41 18.33 4.04 7.13
C VAL A 41 18.84 2.62 6.89
N THR A 42 19.54 2.06 7.89
CA THR A 42 19.90 0.64 7.93
C THR A 42 19.05 -0.03 8.99
N TYR A 43 18.20 -0.97 8.56
CA TYR A 43 17.33 -1.74 9.43
C TYR A 43 18.02 -3.03 9.88
N ALA A 44 17.65 -3.52 11.08
CA ALA A 44 18.11 -4.82 11.56
C ALA A 44 17.31 -5.98 10.95
N VAL A 45 16.03 -5.75 10.67
CA VAL A 45 15.20 -6.67 9.88
C VAL A 45 15.67 -6.61 8.43
N PRO A 46 15.92 -7.77 7.76
CA PRO A 46 16.29 -7.82 6.34
C PRO A 46 15.08 -7.61 5.43
N TRP A 47 14.43 -6.45 5.59
CA TRP A 47 13.31 -5.97 4.81
C TRP A 47 13.64 -5.83 3.32
N TRP A 48 12.64 -6.08 2.46
CA TRP A 48 12.83 -6.11 1.01
C TRP A 48 12.92 -4.69 0.41
N ASN A 49 14.14 -4.26 0.06
CA ASN A 49 14.39 -3.03 -0.70
C ASN A 49 13.69 -1.77 -0.13
N GLY A 50 13.68 -1.62 1.20
CA GLY A 50 13.06 -0.48 1.89
C GLY A 50 11.57 -0.62 2.19
N HIS A 51 10.91 -1.68 1.72
CA HIS A 51 9.54 -2.04 2.13
C HIS A 51 9.56 -2.72 3.48
N PHE A 52 8.61 -2.40 4.36
CA PHE A 52 8.45 -3.05 5.66
C PHE A 52 7.82 -4.45 5.52
N SER A 53 8.35 -5.29 4.63
CA SER A 53 7.85 -6.62 4.33
C SER A 53 8.94 -7.50 3.67
N THR A 54 8.55 -8.69 3.20
CA THR A 54 9.40 -9.69 2.54
C THR A 54 9.40 -9.59 1.01
N GLY A 55 8.76 -8.56 0.48
CA GLY A 55 8.53 -8.30 -0.94
C GLY A 55 7.64 -7.06 -1.10
N PRO A 56 6.98 -6.88 -2.25
CA PRO A 56 6.03 -5.79 -2.48
C PRO A 56 4.88 -5.74 -1.45
N VAL A 57 4.30 -4.56 -1.27
CA VAL A 57 3.17 -4.25 -0.39
C VAL A 57 1.87 -4.02 -1.18
N TRP A 58 0.75 -3.80 -0.47
CA TRP A 58 -0.61 -3.98 -1.02
C TRP A 58 -0.95 -3.04 -2.18
N ASN A 59 -0.39 -1.83 -2.19
CA ASN A 59 -0.66 -0.80 -3.19
C ASN A 59 0.10 -1.03 -4.50
N GLU A 60 1.26 -1.69 -4.47
CA GLU A 60 1.96 -2.15 -5.68
C GLU A 60 1.17 -3.27 -6.37
N TYR A 61 0.65 -4.24 -5.60
CA TYR A 61 -0.28 -5.25 -6.13
C TYR A 61 -1.55 -4.63 -6.70
N LEU A 62 -2.16 -3.68 -6.00
CA LEU A 62 -3.35 -2.97 -6.46
C LEU A 62 -3.07 -2.19 -7.77
N ALA A 63 -1.93 -1.50 -7.85
CA ALA A 63 -1.54 -0.78 -9.05
C ALA A 63 -1.35 -1.72 -10.25
N TYR A 64 -0.82 -2.93 -10.02
CA TYR A 64 -0.73 -3.96 -11.05
C TYR A 64 -2.10 -4.49 -11.48
N TYR A 65 -2.97 -4.88 -10.54
CA TYR A 65 -4.26 -5.51 -10.85
C TYR A 65 -5.20 -4.56 -11.62
N ASN A 66 -5.26 -3.29 -11.22
CA ASN A 66 -6.14 -2.29 -11.83
C ASN A 66 -5.41 -1.38 -12.85
N ASN A 67 -4.15 -1.66 -13.17
CA ASN A 67 -3.32 -0.92 -14.14
C ASN A 67 -3.21 0.60 -13.84
N TYR A 68 -3.00 0.94 -12.57
CA TYR A 68 -2.72 2.31 -12.12
C TYR A 68 -1.25 2.68 -12.27
N THR A 69 -0.97 3.98 -12.30
CA THR A 69 0.35 4.54 -11.94
C THR A 69 0.35 4.82 -10.43
N LEU A 70 1.26 4.23 -9.66
CA LEU A 70 1.35 4.40 -8.21
C LEU A 70 2.18 5.65 -7.86
N VAL A 71 1.57 6.60 -7.16
CA VAL A 71 2.26 7.78 -6.60
C VAL A 71 2.19 7.70 -5.07
N ASN A 72 3.31 7.36 -4.46
CA ASN A 72 3.37 6.96 -3.06
C ASN A 72 4.00 8.03 -2.16
N TYR A 73 3.24 8.43 -1.15
CA TYR A 73 3.61 9.42 -0.13
C TYR A 73 3.60 8.84 1.29
N ALA A 74 3.37 7.53 1.45
CA ALA A 74 3.39 6.85 2.74
C ALA A 74 4.83 6.75 3.29
N ILE A 75 4.98 6.89 4.62
CA ILE A 75 6.28 6.90 5.29
C ILE A 75 6.21 5.98 6.51
N GLY A 76 7.11 5.01 6.60
CA GLY A 76 7.22 4.11 7.75
C GLY A 76 7.24 4.83 9.10
N GLY A 77 6.39 4.39 10.03
CA GLY A 77 6.21 5.02 11.35
C GLY A 77 5.37 6.30 11.37
N ALA A 78 4.77 6.75 10.25
CA ALA A 78 3.85 7.89 10.26
C ALA A 78 2.58 7.61 11.08
N THR A 79 2.10 8.64 11.79
CA THR A 79 0.83 8.64 12.53
C THR A 79 -0.27 9.40 11.80
N SER A 80 -1.52 9.35 12.28
CA SER A 80 -2.59 10.22 11.79
C SER A 80 -2.28 11.70 11.98
N ASN A 81 -1.72 12.08 13.14
CA ASN A 81 -1.28 13.45 13.45
C ASN A 81 -0.31 13.45 14.64
N ASN A 82 0.94 13.86 14.43
CA ASN A 82 1.98 13.87 15.48
C ASN A 82 1.60 14.71 16.70
N THR A 83 0.88 15.83 16.52
CA THR A 83 0.51 16.73 17.63
C THR A 83 -0.50 16.05 18.54
N PHE A 84 -1.49 15.37 17.96
CA PHE A 84 -2.49 14.62 18.68
C PHE A 84 -1.88 13.38 19.36
N VAL A 85 -1.11 12.56 18.63
CA VAL A 85 -0.49 11.35 19.20
C VAL A 85 0.43 11.71 20.36
N ASN A 86 1.34 12.68 20.19
CA ASN A 86 2.24 13.09 21.29
C ASN A 86 1.50 13.62 22.53
N LEU A 87 0.36 14.29 22.34
CA LEU A 87 -0.49 14.75 23.45
C LEU A 87 -1.12 13.56 24.21
N MET A 88 -1.65 12.58 23.50
CA MET A 88 -2.36 11.44 24.10
C MET A 88 -1.42 10.39 24.69
N THR A 89 -0.30 10.12 24.02
CA THR A 89 0.65 9.05 24.40
C THR A 89 1.78 9.52 25.30
N GLN A 90 1.95 10.85 25.45
CA GLN A 90 3.13 11.48 26.09
C GLN A 90 4.44 11.16 25.33
N GLY A 91 4.33 10.82 24.04
CA GLY A 91 5.45 10.51 23.15
C GLY A 91 6.16 11.72 22.56
N ASN A 92 7.08 11.44 21.64
CA ASN A 92 7.80 12.45 20.85
C ASN A 92 8.05 11.94 19.42
N VAL A 93 6.97 11.56 18.74
CA VAL A 93 6.93 11.22 17.32
C VAL A 93 7.25 12.45 16.49
N THR A 94 8.20 12.31 15.57
CA THR A 94 8.70 13.37 14.67
C THR A 94 8.73 12.95 13.19
N ILE A 95 8.28 11.73 12.89
CA ILE A 95 8.16 11.20 11.53
C ILE A 95 7.01 11.94 10.82
N PRO A 96 7.15 12.41 9.56
CA PRO A 96 6.08 13.17 8.90
C PRO A 96 4.75 12.41 8.84
N SER A 97 3.73 13.00 9.47
CA SER A 97 2.37 12.45 9.60
C SER A 97 1.59 12.60 8.29
N VAL A 98 0.41 11.97 8.18
CA VAL A 98 -0.41 12.07 6.95
C VAL A 98 -0.71 13.53 6.53
N PRO A 99 -1.02 14.48 7.43
CA PRO A 99 -1.11 15.90 7.09
C PRO A 99 0.17 16.49 6.45
N ASP A 100 1.36 16.06 6.87
CA ASP A 100 2.65 16.49 6.31
C ASP A 100 2.88 15.88 4.92
N GLN A 101 2.48 14.61 4.74
CA GLN A 101 2.52 13.91 3.45
C GLN A 101 1.60 14.58 2.43
N ILE A 102 0.35 14.89 2.82
CA ILE A 102 -0.62 15.64 2.00
C ILE A 102 -0.11 17.05 1.71
N THR A 103 0.48 17.75 2.69
CA THR A 103 1.09 19.07 2.47
C THR A 103 2.22 19.01 1.43
N THR A 104 3.05 17.97 1.48
CA THR A 104 4.12 17.75 0.50
C THR A 104 3.55 17.47 -0.89
N TYR A 105 2.55 16.60 -1.00
CA TYR A 105 1.87 16.28 -2.26
C TYR A 105 1.19 17.51 -2.89
N THR A 106 0.43 18.27 -2.10
CA THR A 106 -0.26 19.48 -2.56
C THR A 106 0.70 20.59 -2.96
N GLY A 107 1.87 20.72 -2.33
CA GLY A 107 2.94 21.62 -2.79
C GLY A 107 3.48 21.26 -4.18
N VAL A 108 3.53 19.97 -4.52
CA VAL A 108 4.02 19.47 -5.83
C VAL A 108 2.94 19.56 -6.91
N PHE A 109 1.70 19.18 -6.61
CA PHE A 109 0.65 18.96 -7.63
C PHE A 109 -0.56 19.91 -7.54
N GLY A 110 -0.69 20.69 -6.46
CA GLY A 110 -1.84 21.56 -6.21
C GLY A 110 -2.12 22.55 -7.34
N GLY A 111 -3.35 22.51 -7.86
CA GLY A 111 -3.79 23.37 -8.96
C GLY A 111 -3.15 23.08 -10.33
N LYS A 112 -2.44 21.97 -10.50
CA LYS A 112 -1.75 21.60 -11.76
C LYS A 112 -2.46 20.48 -12.54
N TYR A 113 -3.35 19.73 -11.88
CA TYR A 113 -4.22 18.75 -12.53
C TYR A 113 -5.55 19.38 -12.98
N ASN A 114 -6.06 18.89 -14.10
CA ASN A 114 -7.41 19.18 -14.59
C ASN A 114 -8.43 18.41 -13.74
N ALA A 115 -9.55 19.04 -13.39
CA ALA A 115 -10.62 18.37 -12.62
C ALA A 115 -11.19 17.11 -13.32
N SER A 116 -11.13 17.06 -14.65
CA SER A 116 -11.51 15.91 -15.48
C SER A 116 -10.46 14.80 -15.54
N ALA A 117 -9.22 15.05 -15.11
CA ALA A 117 -8.17 14.05 -15.02
C ALA A 117 -8.24 13.29 -13.68
N LEU A 118 -8.50 14.01 -12.58
CA LEU A 118 -8.75 13.43 -11.24
C LEU A 118 -10.05 12.60 -11.13
N ALA A 119 -10.83 12.48 -12.21
CA ALA A 119 -12.10 11.75 -12.21
C ALA A 119 -11.93 10.23 -12.11
N ASP A 120 -10.81 9.69 -12.62
CA ASP A 120 -10.49 8.26 -12.59
C ASP A 120 -9.35 7.88 -11.64
N ASP A 121 -8.66 8.87 -11.08
CA ASP A 121 -7.68 8.67 -10.02
C ASP A 121 -8.35 8.31 -8.69
N ILE A 122 -7.62 7.56 -7.86
CA ILE A 122 -8.02 7.19 -6.50
C ILE A 122 -6.97 7.70 -5.52
N ALA A 123 -7.43 8.38 -4.46
CA ALA A 123 -6.59 8.71 -3.31
C ALA A 123 -6.90 7.77 -2.13
N VAL A 124 -5.85 7.31 -1.45
CA VAL A 124 -5.96 6.38 -0.31
C VAL A 124 -5.27 6.93 0.92
N ILE A 125 -5.92 6.79 2.08
CA ILE A 125 -5.30 6.97 3.40
C ILE A 125 -5.27 5.63 4.12
N GLU A 126 -4.08 5.13 4.40
CA GLU A 126 -3.83 3.95 5.24
C GLU A 126 -3.08 4.38 6.50
N ILE A 127 -3.76 4.53 7.63
CA ILE A 127 -3.12 5.14 8.81
C ILE A 127 -3.79 4.73 10.13
N GLY A 128 -3.04 4.96 11.22
CA GLY A 128 -3.52 4.89 12.60
C GLY A 128 -2.90 3.76 13.40
N ALA A 129 -2.30 2.74 12.76
CA ALA A 129 -1.60 1.68 13.49
C ALA A 129 -0.48 2.22 14.42
N ASN A 130 0.29 3.20 13.97
CA ASN A 130 1.35 3.82 14.81
C ASN A 130 0.78 4.60 16.00
N ASP A 131 -0.35 5.29 15.85
CA ASP A 131 -1.05 5.98 16.95
C ASP A 131 -1.34 5.01 18.11
N PHE A 132 -1.68 3.75 17.81
CA PHE A 132 -1.87 2.68 18.78
C PHE A 132 -0.56 2.07 19.29
N LEU A 133 0.46 1.90 18.44
CA LEU A 133 1.76 1.36 18.84
C LEU A 133 2.51 2.31 19.78
N ASP A 134 2.52 3.62 19.48
CA ASP A 134 3.07 4.67 20.34
C ASP A 134 2.31 4.79 21.67
N GLY A 135 1.00 4.54 21.65
CA GLY A 135 0.14 4.52 22.84
C GLY A 135 0.12 3.20 23.61
N SER A 136 0.71 2.12 23.08
CA SER A 136 0.43 0.73 23.47
C SER A 136 0.55 0.46 24.97
N LEU A 137 1.60 0.96 25.63
CA LEU A 137 1.81 0.83 27.08
C LEU A 137 0.69 1.46 27.93
N LEU A 138 0.15 2.60 27.48
CA LEU A 138 -0.92 3.31 28.19
C LEU A 138 -2.31 2.75 27.84
N LEU A 139 -2.51 2.34 26.58
CA LEU A 139 -3.74 1.69 26.12
C LEU A 139 -3.93 0.32 26.79
N ALA A 140 -2.90 -0.54 26.81
CA ALA A 140 -2.93 -1.83 27.49
C ALA A 140 -3.21 -1.70 29.00
N ALA A 141 -2.77 -0.59 29.62
CA ALA A 141 -2.99 -0.31 31.04
C ALA A 141 -4.30 0.47 31.33
N ASP A 142 -5.10 0.77 30.31
CA ASP A 142 -6.28 1.66 30.36
C ASP A 142 -5.99 2.98 31.09
N LYS A 143 -5.08 3.77 30.50
CA LYS A 143 -4.56 5.04 31.03
C LYS A 143 -4.75 6.23 30.08
N ILE A 144 -5.30 6.00 28.89
CA ILE A 144 -5.74 7.06 27.98
C ILE A 144 -7.27 7.18 28.12
N ASP A 145 -7.84 8.37 27.89
CA ASP A 145 -9.31 8.47 27.79
C ASP A 145 -9.80 7.87 26.46
N MET A 146 -10.56 6.79 26.54
CA MET A 146 -11.16 6.08 25.39
C MET A 146 -11.88 7.01 24.42
N THR A 147 -12.67 7.97 24.92
CA THR A 147 -13.46 8.84 24.03
C THR A 147 -12.56 9.82 23.32
N ALA A 148 -11.70 10.54 24.05
CA ALA A 148 -10.78 11.52 23.49
C ALA A 148 -9.76 10.90 22.52
N PHE A 149 -9.26 9.69 22.79
CA PHE A 149 -8.36 8.99 21.87
C PHE A 149 -9.09 8.58 20.59
N THR A 150 -10.20 7.85 20.72
CA THR A 150 -10.88 7.28 19.55
C THR A 150 -11.59 8.34 18.70
N ASP A 151 -12.10 9.43 19.28
CA ASP A 151 -12.62 10.57 18.52
C ASP A 151 -11.50 11.37 17.83
N GLY A 152 -10.33 11.50 18.46
CA GLY A 152 -9.17 12.20 17.90
C GLY A 152 -8.61 11.53 16.66
N VAL A 153 -8.30 10.23 16.73
CA VAL A 153 -7.83 9.43 15.57
C VAL A 153 -8.81 9.54 14.40
N VAL A 154 -10.13 9.40 14.66
CA VAL A 154 -11.16 9.50 13.62
C VAL A 154 -11.22 10.92 13.03
N SER A 155 -11.11 11.95 13.86
CA SER A 155 -11.06 13.35 13.42
C SER A 155 -9.88 13.61 12.48
N ASP A 156 -8.67 13.21 12.85
CA ASP A 156 -7.45 13.45 12.06
C ASP A 156 -7.49 12.72 10.70
N ILE A 157 -8.02 11.49 10.66
CA ILE A 157 -8.24 10.76 9.41
C ILE A 157 -9.30 11.45 8.53
N VAL A 158 -10.42 11.89 9.13
CA VAL A 158 -11.50 12.60 8.42
C VAL A 158 -11.05 13.96 7.87
N ASN A 159 -10.24 14.70 8.63
CA ASN A 159 -9.66 15.98 8.17
C ASN A 159 -8.67 15.77 7.01
N SER A 160 -7.93 14.66 7.02
CA SER A 160 -7.05 14.26 5.92
C SER A 160 -7.85 13.90 4.66
N LEU A 161 -8.96 13.15 4.79
CA LEU A 161 -9.91 12.90 3.69
C LEU A 161 -10.52 14.19 3.12
N GLN A 162 -10.96 15.12 3.99
CA GLN A 162 -11.46 16.43 3.56
C GLN A 162 -10.43 17.24 2.76
N SER A 163 -9.15 17.13 3.12
CA SER A 163 -8.05 17.78 2.40
C SER A 163 -7.88 17.22 0.98
N LEU A 164 -8.04 15.90 0.80
CA LEU A 164 -8.01 15.24 -0.52
C LEU A 164 -9.24 15.56 -1.37
N ILE A 165 -10.43 15.66 -0.76
CA ILE A 165 -11.65 16.14 -1.44
C ILE A 165 -11.46 17.60 -1.89
N THR A 166 -10.85 18.44 -1.04
CA THR A 166 -10.53 19.85 -1.35
C THR A 166 -9.50 19.97 -2.48
N PHE A 167 -8.55 19.04 -2.59
CA PHE A 167 -7.63 18.94 -3.72
C PHE A 167 -8.34 18.60 -5.04
N GLY A 168 -9.45 17.86 -4.97
CA GLY A 168 -10.30 17.50 -6.12
C GLY A 168 -10.52 16.01 -6.31
N TYR A 169 -10.06 15.15 -5.39
CA TYR A 169 -10.32 13.71 -5.48
C TYR A 169 -11.79 13.37 -5.27
N ARG A 170 -12.33 12.56 -6.18
CA ARG A 170 -13.73 12.13 -6.15
C ARG A 170 -13.90 10.68 -5.68
N LYS A 171 -12.88 9.85 -5.87
CA LYS A 171 -12.83 8.45 -5.46
C LYS A 171 -11.81 8.32 -4.34
N LEU A 172 -12.26 8.02 -3.13
CA LEU A 172 -11.39 7.89 -1.97
C LEU A 172 -11.53 6.51 -1.33
N LEU A 173 -10.40 5.92 -0.96
CA LEU A 173 -10.34 4.78 -0.05
C LEU A 173 -9.71 5.22 1.27
N VAL A 174 -10.12 4.59 2.36
CA VAL A 174 -9.49 4.72 3.67
C VAL A 174 -9.47 3.37 4.33
N THR A 175 -8.41 3.03 5.06
CA THR A 175 -8.39 1.78 5.83
C THR A 175 -9.01 1.98 7.20
N ASP A 176 -9.60 0.92 7.75
CA ASP A 176 -9.72 0.81 9.20
C ASP A 176 -8.36 0.42 9.82
N ILE A 177 -8.28 0.42 11.15
CA ILE A 177 -7.08 0.00 11.88
C ILE A 177 -7.00 -1.53 11.84
N PRO A 178 -5.84 -2.14 11.50
CA PRO A 178 -5.68 -3.59 11.51
C PRO A 178 -5.97 -4.22 12.88
N ASP A 179 -6.21 -5.53 12.89
CA ASP A 179 -6.30 -6.33 14.11
C ASP A 179 -4.90 -6.42 14.75
N VAL A 180 -4.52 -5.36 15.47
CA VAL A 180 -3.20 -5.31 16.11
C VAL A 180 -3.07 -6.35 17.21
N LYS A 181 -4.17 -6.86 17.78
CA LYS A 181 -4.17 -7.84 18.87
C LYS A 181 -3.50 -9.17 18.45
N VAL A 182 -3.59 -9.56 17.18
CA VAL A 182 -2.91 -10.76 16.66
C VAL A 182 -1.43 -10.55 16.31
N THR A 183 -0.90 -9.32 16.37
CA THR A 183 0.53 -9.07 16.08
C THR A 183 1.44 -9.55 17.21
N PRO A 184 2.64 -10.10 16.91
CA PRO A 184 3.61 -10.50 17.94
C PRO A 184 3.93 -9.38 18.95
N ALA A 185 3.95 -8.12 18.51
CA ALA A 185 4.16 -6.96 19.39
C ALA A 185 3.06 -6.79 20.45
N ILE A 186 1.79 -6.98 20.11
CA ILE A 186 0.67 -6.80 21.06
C ILE A 186 0.44 -8.06 21.91
N LEU A 187 0.70 -9.26 21.37
CA LEU A 187 0.68 -10.51 22.14
C LEU A 187 1.58 -10.47 23.39
N ALA A 188 2.67 -9.68 23.35
CA ALA A 188 3.57 -9.46 24.49
C ALA A 188 2.93 -8.78 25.71
N PHE A 189 1.79 -8.07 25.54
CA PHE A 189 1.03 -7.47 26.66
C PHE A 189 0.09 -8.48 27.37
N GLY A 190 -0.06 -9.69 26.82
CA GLY A 190 -0.98 -10.71 27.32
C GLY A 190 -2.45 -10.36 27.09
N GLU A 191 -3.34 -11.31 27.40
CA GLU A 191 -4.76 -11.26 27.01
C GLU A 191 -5.48 -9.98 27.47
N THR A 192 -5.23 -9.51 28.69
CA THR A 192 -5.86 -8.28 29.22
C THR A 192 -5.36 -7.04 28.49
N GLY A 193 -4.05 -6.88 28.31
CA GLY A 193 -3.50 -5.71 27.63
C GLY A 193 -3.88 -5.67 26.14
N GLY A 194 -3.84 -6.83 25.47
CA GLY A 194 -4.27 -6.95 24.08
C GLY A 194 -5.77 -6.70 23.90
N SER A 195 -6.63 -7.18 24.81
CA SER A 195 -8.08 -6.92 24.76
C SER A 195 -8.43 -5.46 25.04
N ASN A 196 -7.70 -4.79 25.95
CA ASN A 196 -7.86 -3.35 26.16
C ASN A 196 -7.52 -2.59 24.88
N ILE A 197 -6.40 -2.88 24.22
CA ILE A 197 -6.03 -2.24 22.94
C ILE A 197 -7.08 -2.50 21.84
N ASP A 198 -7.59 -3.72 21.75
CA ASP A 198 -8.61 -4.13 20.78
C ASP A 198 -9.96 -3.39 20.94
N GLU A 199 -10.36 -3.07 22.19
CA GLU A 199 -11.56 -2.27 22.44
C GLU A 199 -11.43 -0.84 21.85
N TYR A 200 -10.23 -0.24 21.92
CA TYR A 200 -9.97 1.06 21.29
C TYR A 200 -9.93 0.93 19.75
N VAL A 201 -9.36 -0.14 19.21
CA VAL A 201 -9.28 -0.42 17.75
C VAL A 201 -10.68 -0.57 17.15
N THR A 202 -11.48 -1.48 17.70
CA THR A 202 -12.85 -1.76 17.23
C THR A 202 -13.76 -0.54 17.40
N THR A 203 -13.53 0.28 18.44
CA THR A 203 -14.21 1.58 18.61
C THR A 203 -13.83 2.59 17.52
N VAL A 204 -12.53 2.75 17.20
CA VAL A 204 -12.08 3.60 16.07
C VAL A 204 -12.69 3.11 14.76
N ASN A 205 -12.62 1.81 14.47
CA ASN A 205 -13.09 1.23 13.20
C ASN A 205 -14.61 1.45 13.01
N THR A 206 -15.38 1.31 14.08
CA THR A 206 -16.83 1.60 14.10
C THR A 206 -17.10 3.09 13.86
N LYS A 207 -16.42 3.99 14.59
CA LYS A 207 -16.59 5.44 14.47
C LYS A 207 -16.14 5.96 13.11
N LEU A 208 -15.02 5.47 12.57
CA LEU A 208 -14.50 5.82 11.25
C LEU A 208 -15.47 5.43 10.12
N THR A 209 -16.08 4.25 10.22
CA THR A 209 -17.11 3.81 9.27
C THR A 209 -18.31 4.75 9.26
N ALA A 210 -18.80 5.18 10.43
CA ALA A 210 -19.89 6.15 10.51
C ALA A 210 -19.47 7.56 10.01
N ALA A 211 -18.27 8.01 10.35
CA ALA A 211 -17.78 9.34 10.00
C ALA A 211 -17.49 9.47 8.49
N THR A 212 -16.97 8.43 7.84
CA THR A 212 -16.72 8.39 6.39
C THR A 212 -18.02 8.37 5.58
N GLN A 213 -19.03 7.60 6.01
CA GLN A 213 -20.38 7.64 5.43
C GLN A 213 -21.01 9.04 5.56
N LYS A 214 -20.84 9.69 6.71
CA LYS A 214 -21.29 11.07 6.91
C LYS A 214 -20.55 12.04 5.98
N LEU A 215 -19.22 11.97 5.91
CA LEU A 215 -18.40 12.82 5.04
C LEU A 215 -18.79 12.66 3.56
N ALA A 216 -19.04 11.44 3.09
CA ALA A 216 -19.51 11.19 1.73
C ALA A 216 -20.88 11.85 1.47
N THR A 217 -21.80 11.75 2.44
CA THR A 217 -23.13 12.38 2.37
C THR A 217 -23.04 13.91 2.34
N ASP A 218 -22.25 14.50 3.25
CA ASP A 218 -22.04 15.95 3.36
C ASP A 218 -21.36 16.52 2.11
N SER A 219 -20.44 15.76 1.49
CA SER A 219 -19.69 16.16 0.29
C SER A 219 -20.53 16.14 -0.98
N GLY A 220 -21.66 15.40 -0.99
CA GLY A 220 -22.58 15.33 -2.11
C GLY A 220 -21.89 14.96 -3.42
N LYS A 221 -22.04 15.80 -4.45
CA LYS A 221 -21.47 15.55 -5.80
C LYS A 221 -19.96 15.73 -5.91
N ASN A 222 -19.30 16.27 -4.87
CA ASN A 222 -17.86 16.46 -4.87
C ASN A 222 -17.12 15.12 -4.83
N VAL A 223 -17.75 14.06 -4.31
CA VAL A 223 -17.25 12.68 -4.32
C VAL A 223 -18.16 11.77 -5.13
N ASP A 224 -17.59 10.72 -5.72
CA ASP A 224 -18.32 9.55 -6.20
C ASP A 224 -18.48 8.52 -5.06
N TYR A 225 -17.42 8.31 -4.27
CA TYR A 225 -17.45 7.47 -3.08
C TYR A 225 -16.30 7.78 -2.11
N ILE A 226 -16.55 7.44 -0.84
CA ILE A 226 -15.52 7.17 0.17
C ILE A 226 -15.80 5.75 0.66
N ARG A 227 -14.83 4.84 0.53
CA ARG A 227 -14.98 3.43 0.93
C ARG A 227 -13.97 3.07 2.00
N VAL A 228 -14.43 2.36 3.03
CA VAL A 228 -13.56 1.78 4.07
C VAL A 228 -13.11 0.40 3.61
N VAL A 229 -11.80 0.16 3.60
CA VAL A 229 -11.20 -1.16 3.41
C VAL A 229 -10.78 -1.70 4.78
N SER A 230 -11.20 -2.91 5.11
CA SER A 230 -11.00 -3.44 6.46
C SER A 230 -9.69 -4.21 6.58
N LEU A 231 -8.61 -3.50 6.95
CA LEU A 231 -7.36 -4.13 7.35
C LEU A 231 -7.54 -5.00 8.59
N TYR A 232 -8.50 -4.67 9.47
CA TYR A 232 -8.89 -5.53 10.59
C TYR A 232 -9.27 -6.93 10.10
N ASN A 233 -10.25 -7.01 9.21
CA ASN A 233 -10.70 -8.30 8.67
C ASN A 233 -9.60 -8.97 7.82
N ILE A 234 -8.86 -8.21 7.00
CA ILE A 234 -7.77 -8.75 6.16
C ILE A 234 -6.71 -9.46 7.02
N LEU A 235 -6.26 -8.83 8.11
CA LEU A 235 -5.24 -9.43 8.98
C LEU A 235 -5.80 -10.62 9.78
N SER A 236 -7.05 -10.52 10.24
CA SER A 236 -7.75 -11.62 10.93
C SER A 236 -7.87 -12.86 10.02
N VAL A 237 -8.38 -12.72 8.79
CA VAL A 237 -8.53 -13.86 7.86
C VAL A 237 -7.19 -14.35 7.30
N ALA A 238 -6.12 -13.57 7.35
CA ALA A 238 -4.78 -14.04 6.99
C ALA A 238 -4.25 -15.12 7.94
N ALA A 239 -4.82 -15.24 9.15
CA ALA A 239 -4.55 -16.31 10.10
C ALA A 239 -5.53 -17.50 10.01
N ASP A 240 -6.63 -17.39 9.24
CA ASP A 240 -7.62 -18.46 9.11
C ASP A 240 -7.03 -19.72 8.49
N LYS A 241 -7.42 -20.90 9.00
CA LYS A 241 -6.81 -22.16 8.58
C LYS A 241 -6.97 -22.45 7.08
N ASN A 242 -8.13 -22.17 6.51
CA ASN A 242 -8.40 -22.48 5.10
C ASN A 242 -7.72 -21.48 4.16
N VAL A 243 -7.51 -20.23 4.60
CA VAL A 243 -6.73 -19.21 3.89
C VAL A 243 -5.23 -19.54 3.97
N THR A 244 -4.72 -19.86 5.15
CA THR A 244 -3.30 -20.22 5.36
C THR A 244 -2.91 -21.50 4.62
N ASP A 245 -3.75 -22.54 4.64
CA ASP A 245 -3.59 -23.76 3.83
C ASP A 245 -3.48 -23.44 2.33
N ALA A 246 -4.33 -22.53 1.82
CA ALA A 246 -4.33 -22.15 0.41
C ALA A 246 -3.10 -21.30 0.00
N LEU A 247 -2.59 -20.49 0.92
CA LEU A 247 -1.42 -19.62 0.71
C LEU A 247 -0.07 -20.29 1.03
N GLY A 248 -0.09 -21.48 1.66
CA GLY A 248 1.11 -22.18 2.12
C GLY A 248 1.73 -21.59 3.40
N ILE A 249 0.95 -20.84 4.17
CA ILE A 249 1.35 -20.22 5.44
C ILE A 249 1.17 -21.26 6.56
N THR A 250 2.15 -21.35 7.46
CA THR A 250 2.13 -22.29 8.60
C THR A 250 2.46 -21.63 9.94
N VAL A 251 2.85 -20.36 9.95
CA VAL A 251 3.15 -19.59 11.17
C VAL A 251 2.34 -18.29 11.16
N VAL A 252 1.46 -18.13 12.13
CA VAL A 252 0.47 -17.02 12.19
C VAL A 252 0.67 -16.09 13.39
N ASP A 253 1.43 -16.53 14.40
CA ASP A 253 1.53 -15.91 15.73
C ASP A 253 2.95 -15.39 16.06
N LYS A 254 3.88 -15.48 15.10
CA LYS A 254 5.31 -15.17 15.28
C LYS A 254 5.88 -14.53 14.03
N GLU A 255 6.94 -13.76 14.24
CA GLU A 255 7.71 -13.12 13.20
C GLU A 255 8.78 -14.02 12.57
N CYS A 256 9.08 -13.80 11.29
CA CYS A 256 10.22 -14.44 10.63
C CYS A 256 11.57 -13.86 11.09
N TYR A 257 11.62 -12.56 11.41
CA TYR A 257 12.83 -11.81 11.74
C TYR A 257 12.76 -11.21 13.16
N PRO A 258 12.84 -12.02 14.23
CA PRO A 258 12.80 -11.52 15.61
C PRO A 258 13.98 -10.59 15.90
N VAL A 259 13.69 -9.48 16.59
CA VAL A 259 14.66 -8.48 17.01
C VAL A 259 14.64 -8.28 18.52
N THR A 260 15.78 -7.89 19.10
CA THR A 260 15.81 -7.43 20.50
C THR A 260 15.10 -6.07 20.63
N THR A 261 14.77 -5.67 21.87
CA THR A 261 14.26 -4.31 22.18
C THR A 261 15.18 -3.18 21.70
N ASN A 262 16.48 -3.47 21.51
CA ASN A 262 17.47 -2.55 20.95
C ASN A 262 17.63 -2.72 19.43
N LYS A 263 16.61 -3.26 18.74
CA LYS A 263 16.58 -3.51 17.29
C LYS A 263 17.82 -4.23 16.79
N THR A 264 18.21 -5.32 17.44
CA THR A 264 19.28 -6.21 16.95
C THR A 264 18.64 -7.51 16.47
N LEU A 265 18.90 -7.93 15.23
CA LEU A 265 18.39 -9.19 14.69
C LEU A 265 18.88 -10.37 15.53
N ILE A 266 17.94 -11.17 16.03
CA ILE A 266 18.21 -12.36 16.86
C ILE A 266 18.45 -13.56 15.95
N SER A 267 17.57 -13.75 14.96
CA SER A 267 17.62 -14.83 13.99
C SER A 267 16.80 -14.47 12.75
N SER A 268 16.88 -15.30 11.71
CA SER A 268 15.99 -15.27 10.55
C SER A 268 15.34 -16.64 10.39
N CYS A 269 14.06 -16.67 9.98
CA CYS A 269 13.42 -17.92 9.59
C CYS A 269 13.96 -18.45 8.26
N ASP A 270 13.87 -19.77 8.04
CA ASP A 270 14.37 -20.41 6.81
C ASP A 270 13.54 -20.04 5.57
N ASN A 271 12.25 -19.75 5.75
CA ASN A 271 11.33 -19.43 4.67
C ASN A 271 10.26 -18.39 5.10
N PRO A 272 10.40 -17.11 4.72
CA PRO A 272 9.41 -16.07 5.03
C PRO A 272 8.05 -16.30 4.36
N ASP A 273 7.96 -17.10 3.29
CA ASP A 273 6.72 -17.34 2.56
C ASP A 273 5.72 -18.24 3.31
N GLN A 274 6.14 -18.77 4.48
CA GLN A 274 5.34 -19.58 5.41
C GLN A 274 4.79 -18.78 6.60
N TYR A 275 5.06 -17.47 6.67
CA TYR A 275 4.72 -16.62 7.81
C TYR A 275 3.64 -15.60 7.42
N VAL A 276 2.71 -15.31 8.33
CA VAL A 276 1.86 -14.10 8.24
C VAL A 276 2.72 -12.85 8.43
N PHE A 277 3.65 -12.88 9.38
CA PHE A 277 4.41 -11.72 9.84
C PHE A 277 5.90 -11.79 9.46
N ALA A 278 6.41 -10.74 8.82
CA ALA A 278 7.82 -10.57 8.50
C ALA A 278 8.63 -10.26 9.77
N ASP A 279 8.14 -9.30 10.56
CA ASP A 279 8.66 -8.86 11.85
C ASP A 279 7.52 -8.80 12.89
N TRP A 280 7.77 -8.24 14.06
CA TRP A 280 6.82 -8.13 15.16
C TRP A 280 5.47 -7.44 14.87
N ILE A 281 5.31 -6.70 13.75
CA ILE A 281 4.05 -6.05 13.36
C ILE A 281 3.69 -6.17 11.87
N HIS A 282 4.66 -6.23 10.95
CA HIS A 282 4.35 -6.11 9.52
C HIS A 282 4.04 -7.45 8.84
N PRO A 283 3.01 -7.52 7.98
CA PRO A 283 2.70 -8.72 7.20
C PRO A 283 3.77 -9.07 6.14
N THR A 284 3.80 -10.32 5.70
CA THR A 284 4.62 -10.76 4.57
C THR A 284 3.98 -10.40 3.22
N THR A 285 4.77 -10.44 2.15
CA THR A 285 4.31 -10.02 0.81
C THR A 285 3.13 -10.85 0.26
N THR A 286 2.99 -12.12 0.68
CA THR A 286 1.80 -12.92 0.34
C THR A 286 0.52 -12.37 0.99
N VAL A 287 0.61 -11.87 2.22
CA VAL A 287 -0.54 -11.24 2.90
C VAL A 287 -0.84 -9.87 2.29
N HIS A 288 0.17 -9.10 1.90
CA HIS A 288 -0.03 -7.87 1.12
C HIS A 288 -0.66 -8.12 -0.26
N ALA A 289 -0.37 -9.23 -0.92
CA ALA A 289 -1.00 -9.61 -2.18
C ALA A 289 -2.48 -9.97 -2.02
N LEU A 290 -2.84 -10.63 -0.90
CA LEU A 290 -4.25 -10.85 -0.51
C LEU A 290 -4.95 -9.51 -0.26
N ALA A 291 -4.31 -8.61 0.49
CA ALA A 291 -4.83 -7.27 0.73
C ALA A 291 -5.07 -6.52 -0.60
N GLY A 292 -4.08 -6.45 -1.49
CA GLY A 292 -4.20 -5.79 -2.79
C GLY A 292 -5.36 -6.33 -3.64
N ALA A 293 -5.62 -7.64 -3.60
CA ALA A 293 -6.76 -8.25 -4.29
C ALA A 293 -8.11 -7.84 -3.65
N ILE A 294 -8.18 -7.75 -2.32
CA ILE A 294 -9.39 -7.29 -1.61
C ILE A 294 -9.65 -5.80 -1.88
N PHE A 295 -8.61 -4.98 -1.99
CA PHE A 295 -8.73 -3.57 -2.43
C PHE A 295 -9.30 -3.47 -3.86
N ALA A 296 -8.83 -4.31 -4.80
CA ALA A 296 -9.32 -4.33 -6.17
C ALA A 296 -10.82 -4.65 -6.22
N GLU A 297 -11.27 -5.70 -5.51
CA GLU A 297 -12.70 -6.02 -5.37
C GLU A 297 -13.52 -4.88 -4.77
N ILE A 298 -12.98 -4.16 -3.77
CA ILE A 298 -13.68 -3.03 -3.15
C ILE A 298 -13.76 -1.84 -4.10
N ILE A 299 -12.84 -1.68 -5.05
CA ILE A 299 -12.90 -0.65 -6.11
C ILE A 299 -13.99 -0.99 -7.15
N ASP A 300 -14.10 -2.24 -7.55
CA ASP A 300 -15.05 -2.63 -8.61
C ASP A 300 -16.46 -2.87 -8.05
N ASN A 301 -16.59 -3.57 -6.93
CA ASN A 301 -17.86 -4.01 -6.35
C ASN A 301 -18.34 -3.15 -5.16
N GLY A 302 -17.51 -2.23 -4.66
CA GLY A 302 -17.85 -1.30 -3.59
C GLY A 302 -17.79 -1.87 -2.16
N SER A 303 -17.74 -3.19 -2.02
CA SER A 303 -17.47 -3.91 -0.77
C SER A 303 -16.97 -5.33 -1.08
N PHE A 304 -16.33 -5.96 -0.10
CA PHE A 304 -15.92 -7.37 -0.16
C PHE A 304 -16.52 -8.12 1.02
N ASN A 305 -17.00 -9.36 0.78
CA ASN A 305 -17.58 -10.20 1.80
C ASN A 305 -16.62 -11.34 2.15
N TYR A 306 -16.04 -11.28 3.35
CA TYR A 306 -14.93 -12.12 3.86
C TYR A 306 -15.33 -13.57 4.19
N THR A 307 -16.22 -14.18 3.41
CA THR A 307 -16.48 -15.63 3.52
C THR A 307 -15.31 -16.42 2.96
N GLU A 308 -15.04 -17.59 3.55
CA GLU A 308 -14.03 -18.54 3.07
C GLU A 308 -14.13 -18.80 1.56
N ALA A 309 -15.34 -19.04 1.05
CA ALA A 309 -15.56 -19.33 -0.38
C ALA A 309 -15.12 -18.17 -1.29
N ASN A 310 -15.38 -16.92 -0.87
CA ASN A 310 -14.95 -15.73 -1.60
C ASN A 310 -13.43 -15.52 -1.50
N LEU A 311 -12.85 -15.72 -0.32
CA LEU A 311 -11.40 -15.62 -0.11
C LEU A 311 -10.63 -16.64 -0.95
N LEU A 312 -11.07 -17.90 -0.98
CA LEU A 312 -10.46 -18.96 -1.80
C LEU A 312 -10.63 -18.71 -3.32
N ALA A 313 -11.76 -18.14 -3.74
CA ALA A 313 -11.94 -17.71 -5.12
C ALA A 313 -10.97 -16.58 -5.49
N LEU A 314 -10.89 -15.55 -4.65
CA LEU A 314 -10.03 -14.37 -4.81
C LEU A 314 -8.54 -14.74 -4.90
N ILE A 315 -8.06 -15.58 -3.97
CA ILE A 315 -6.68 -16.07 -3.94
C ILE A 315 -6.27 -16.72 -5.26
N LYS A 316 -7.20 -17.44 -5.90
CA LYS A 316 -6.99 -18.09 -7.19
C LYS A 316 -7.08 -17.10 -8.36
N GLU A 317 -8.05 -16.19 -8.34
CA GLU A 317 -8.30 -15.21 -9.40
C GLU A 317 -7.13 -14.24 -9.57
N TYR A 318 -6.64 -13.67 -8.46
CA TYR A 318 -5.53 -12.73 -8.43
C TYR A 318 -4.15 -13.40 -8.33
N ASN A 319 -4.09 -14.74 -8.41
CA ASN A 319 -2.86 -15.53 -8.35
C ASN A 319 -1.99 -15.25 -7.10
N VAL A 320 -2.64 -14.98 -5.95
CA VAL A 320 -2.01 -14.59 -4.68
C VAL A 320 -1.01 -15.65 -4.18
N THR A 321 -1.24 -16.92 -4.49
CA THR A 321 -0.32 -18.03 -4.17
C THR A 321 1.06 -17.90 -4.81
N SER A 322 1.18 -17.15 -5.92
CA SER A 322 2.44 -16.86 -6.61
C SER A 322 3.10 -15.54 -6.16
N ALA A 323 2.54 -14.83 -5.18
CA ALA A 323 3.12 -13.62 -4.61
C ALA A 323 4.10 -13.97 -3.48
N LYS A 324 5.27 -14.51 -3.84
CA LYS A 324 6.29 -14.98 -2.89
C LYS A 324 7.53 -14.07 -2.89
N SER A 325 8.29 -14.11 -1.79
CA SER A 325 9.46 -13.25 -1.56
C SER A 325 10.55 -13.41 -2.63
N GLN A 326 10.85 -14.64 -3.06
CA GLN A 326 11.86 -14.92 -4.09
C GLN A 326 11.28 -15.06 -5.51
N THR A 327 10.01 -15.42 -5.64
CA THR A 327 9.32 -15.61 -6.93
C THR A 327 7.99 -14.88 -6.90
N ASN A 328 7.93 -13.72 -7.57
CA ASN A 328 6.76 -12.86 -7.59
C ASN A 328 6.39 -12.52 -9.03
N PHE A 329 5.10 -12.43 -9.36
CA PHE A 329 4.67 -12.01 -10.70
C PHE A 329 4.85 -10.50 -10.94
N LEU A 330 5.02 -9.69 -9.89
CA LEU A 330 5.39 -8.28 -10.03
C LEU A 330 6.86 -8.08 -10.44
N TYR A 331 7.71 -9.10 -10.34
CA TYR A 331 9.14 -8.99 -10.63
C TYR A 331 9.42 -8.89 -12.13
N SER A 332 9.92 -7.73 -12.58
CA SER A 332 10.29 -7.48 -13.98
C SER A 332 11.46 -8.33 -14.48
N SER A 333 12.22 -8.94 -13.57
CA SER A 333 13.29 -9.90 -13.88
C SER A 333 13.55 -10.84 -12.69
N PRO A 334 14.25 -11.97 -12.88
CA PRO A 334 14.65 -12.84 -11.76
C PRO A 334 15.52 -12.15 -10.69
N ASP A 335 16.21 -11.05 -11.01
CA ASP A 335 16.98 -10.26 -10.04
C ASP A 335 16.17 -9.14 -9.37
N SER A 336 14.88 -8.97 -9.69
CA SER A 336 14.00 -7.99 -9.01
C SER A 336 13.85 -8.29 -7.52
N ALA A 337 13.85 -9.57 -7.12
CA ALA A 337 13.92 -9.99 -5.72
C ALA A 337 15.10 -9.38 -4.93
N LYS A 338 16.16 -8.91 -5.62
CA LYS A 338 17.33 -8.23 -5.02
C LYS A 338 17.43 -6.74 -5.35
N THR A 339 16.71 -6.28 -6.37
CA THR A 339 16.90 -4.92 -6.95
C THR A 339 15.68 -4.02 -6.81
N GLY A 340 14.56 -4.51 -6.25
CA GLY A 340 13.34 -3.73 -6.05
C GLY A 340 12.50 -3.51 -7.30
N LYS A 341 12.92 -3.97 -8.49
CA LYS A 341 12.33 -3.53 -9.76
C LYS A 341 11.04 -4.27 -10.13
N LEU A 342 9.91 -3.58 -10.06
CA LEU A 342 8.63 -4.16 -10.45
C LEU A 342 8.26 -3.94 -11.92
N VAL A 343 7.12 -4.51 -12.34
CA VAL A 343 6.49 -4.36 -13.68
C VAL A 343 5.46 -3.22 -13.73
N ILE A 344 5.33 -2.44 -12.66
CA ILE A 344 4.42 -1.30 -12.54
C ILE A 344 5.15 0.03 -12.67
N ASP A 345 4.40 1.09 -12.94
CA ASP A 345 4.91 2.46 -12.91
C ASP A 345 4.66 3.03 -11.50
N GLU A 346 5.73 3.17 -10.72
CA GLU A 346 5.66 3.61 -9.32
C GLU A 346 6.63 4.75 -9.01
N TYR A 347 6.24 5.61 -8.07
CA TYR A 347 6.98 6.81 -7.70
C TYR A 347 6.94 7.03 -6.18
N THR A 348 8.09 6.87 -5.52
CA THR A 348 8.37 7.46 -4.19
C THR A 348 8.16 8.97 -4.20
N ILE A 349 8.06 9.62 -3.04
CA ILE A 349 8.00 11.08 -2.86
C ILE A 349 9.11 11.78 -3.67
N LYS A 350 10.33 11.25 -3.62
CA LYS A 350 11.49 11.81 -4.33
C LYS A 350 11.37 11.65 -5.85
N GLN A 351 10.92 10.49 -6.31
CA GLN A 351 10.72 10.23 -7.74
C GLN A 351 9.53 11.01 -8.29
N SER A 352 8.44 11.17 -7.54
CA SER A 352 7.25 11.92 -7.97
C SER A 352 7.54 13.42 -8.06
N ILE A 353 8.31 13.99 -7.12
CA ILE A 353 8.85 15.36 -7.23
C ILE A 353 9.72 15.51 -8.48
N ALA A 354 10.66 14.59 -8.71
CA ALA A 354 11.57 14.66 -9.87
C ALA A 354 10.85 14.51 -11.22
N ASN A 355 9.78 13.73 -11.28
CA ASN A 355 9.00 13.46 -12.49
C ASN A 355 7.68 14.26 -12.56
N ALA A 356 7.45 15.22 -11.66
CA ALA A 356 6.19 15.95 -11.58
C ALA A 356 5.73 16.56 -12.92
N PRO A 357 6.59 17.16 -13.78
CA PRO A 357 6.16 17.66 -15.08
C PRO A 357 5.63 16.58 -16.04
N ALA A 358 6.13 15.35 -15.94
CA ALA A 358 5.65 14.21 -16.73
C ALA A 358 4.31 13.72 -16.18
N LEU A 359 4.23 13.45 -14.87
CA LEU A 359 3.01 13.00 -14.19
C LEU A 359 1.83 13.97 -14.40
N ILE A 360 2.08 15.28 -14.29
CA ILE A 360 1.08 16.34 -14.57
C ILE A 360 0.60 16.30 -16.03
N LYS A 361 1.53 16.15 -16.98
CA LYS A 361 1.21 16.12 -18.42
C LYS A 361 0.41 14.87 -18.77
N GLU A 362 0.81 13.71 -18.26
CA GLU A 362 0.19 12.42 -18.52
C GLU A 362 -1.22 12.38 -17.95
N ASN A 363 -1.40 12.67 -16.67
CA ASN A 363 -2.70 12.76 -16.02
C ASN A 363 -3.65 13.71 -16.78
N ASN A 364 -3.19 14.94 -17.08
CA ASN A 364 -3.99 15.90 -17.85
C ASN A 364 -4.37 15.42 -19.26
N ALA A 365 -3.58 14.54 -19.89
CA ALA A 365 -3.89 13.94 -21.18
C ALA A 365 -4.97 12.84 -21.11
N ALA A 366 -5.18 12.18 -19.96
CA ALA A 366 -6.30 11.22 -19.79
C ALA A 366 -7.64 11.89 -20.12
N SER A 367 -7.79 13.14 -19.66
CA SER A 367 -9.02 13.92 -19.77
C SER A 367 -9.48 14.24 -21.20
N THR A 368 -8.63 14.05 -22.23
CA THR A 368 -8.96 14.42 -23.62
C THR A 368 -9.56 13.28 -24.46
N ASN A 369 -9.49 12.03 -24.00
CA ASN A 369 -9.96 10.86 -24.78
C ASN A 369 -11.35 10.34 -24.37
N GLY A 370 -11.98 10.89 -23.32
CA GLY A 370 -13.25 10.42 -22.77
C GLY A 370 -14.52 10.67 -23.62
N THR A 371 -14.41 11.16 -24.85
CA THR A 371 -15.54 11.61 -25.69
C THR A 371 -15.63 10.93 -27.06
N SER A 372 -15.45 9.60 -27.14
CA SER A 372 -15.94 8.83 -28.31
C SER A 372 -16.12 7.32 -28.06
N GLY A 373 -17.15 6.73 -28.66
CA GLY A 373 -17.07 5.33 -29.12
C GLY A 373 -17.86 4.25 -28.37
N ASN A 374 -19.20 4.31 -28.40
CA ASN A 374 -20.02 3.13 -28.07
C ASN A 374 -19.99 2.13 -29.25
N SER A 375 -19.24 1.02 -29.14
CA SER A 375 -19.38 -0.12 -30.09
C SER A 375 -18.92 -1.46 -29.48
N THR A 376 -19.74 -2.49 -29.68
CA THR A 376 -19.55 -3.88 -29.24
C THR A 376 -18.64 -4.71 -30.18
N SER A 377 -18.35 -5.95 -29.75
CA SER A 377 -17.50 -6.99 -30.37
C SER A 377 -15.97 -6.82 -30.16
N GLY A 378 -15.16 -7.88 -30.11
CA GLY A 378 -15.48 -9.31 -30.21
C GLY A 378 -14.26 -10.18 -29.87
N ASN A 379 -14.50 -11.40 -29.39
CA ASN A 379 -13.50 -12.30 -28.83
C ASN A 379 -12.45 -12.80 -29.85
N SER A 380 -11.14 -12.76 -29.54
CA SER A 380 -10.18 -13.77 -30.02
C SER A 380 -8.87 -13.77 -29.21
N THR A 381 -8.44 -14.97 -28.84
CA THR A 381 -7.16 -15.26 -28.19
C THR A 381 -6.04 -15.46 -29.21
N SER A 382 -4.83 -15.00 -28.91
CA SER A 382 -3.61 -15.69 -29.36
C SER A 382 -2.43 -15.43 -28.41
N THR A 383 -1.74 -16.51 -28.06
CA THR A 383 -0.51 -16.50 -27.27
C THR A 383 0.71 -16.49 -28.20
N SER A 384 1.74 -15.71 -27.89
CA SER A 384 3.09 -15.97 -28.39
C SER A 384 4.16 -15.55 -27.39
N SER A 385 4.94 -16.52 -26.94
CA SER A 385 6.14 -16.33 -26.14
C SER A 385 7.35 -16.03 -27.03
N THR A 386 8.22 -15.12 -26.60
CA THR A 386 9.54 -14.91 -27.22
C THR A 386 10.62 -14.69 -26.15
N THR A 387 11.62 -15.57 -26.14
CA THR A 387 12.79 -15.54 -25.26
C THR A 387 14.01 -14.98 -25.98
N LYS A 388 14.85 -14.18 -25.28
CA LYS A 388 16.31 -13.92 -25.48
C LYS A 388 16.75 -12.65 -24.72
N PRO A 389 18.06 -12.38 -24.54
CA PRO A 389 19.16 -13.28 -24.17
C PRO A 389 19.99 -12.75 -22.97
N SER A 390 20.99 -13.51 -22.54
CA SER A 390 21.91 -13.19 -21.44
C SER A 390 23.00 -12.15 -21.78
N GLY A 391 23.48 -11.43 -20.76
CA GLY A 391 24.69 -10.60 -20.78
C GLY A 391 25.24 -10.37 -19.36
N SER A 392 26.56 -10.44 -19.16
CA SER A 392 27.19 -10.54 -17.82
C SER A 392 28.46 -9.68 -17.68
N SER A 393 28.59 -8.97 -16.55
CA SER A 393 29.86 -8.53 -15.93
C SER A 393 29.55 -7.82 -14.59
N ARG A 394 29.82 -8.42 -13.42
CA ARG A 394 31.09 -8.44 -12.65
C ARG A 394 31.48 -7.14 -11.92
N ASN A 395 31.10 -7.12 -10.63
CA ASN A 395 31.88 -6.78 -9.43
C ASN A 395 32.81 -5.55 -9.42
N PHE A 396 32.62 -4.71 -8.40
CA PHE A 396 33.73 -4.27 -7.54
C PHE A 396 33.32 -4.26 -6.07
N VAL A 397 34.27 -4.57 -5.18
CA VAL A 397 34.11 -4.71 -3.73
C VAL A 397 34.91 -3.59 -3.04
N SER A 398 34.40 -3.04 -1.94
CA SER A 398 35.25 -2.44 -0.91
C SER A 398 34.67 -2.63 0.50
N THR A 399 35.46 -3.26 1.35
CA THR A 399 35.29 -3.38 2.82
C THR A 399 35.25 -2.00 3.50
N MET A 400 34.30 -1.73 4.40
CA MET A 400 34.35 -1.98 5.86
C MET A 400 35.56 -1.39 6.62
N ILE A 401 35.29 -0.62 7.68
CA ILE A 401 35.81 -0.81 9.07
C ILE A 401 35.07 0.18 10.05
N PRO A 402 34.90 -0.15 11.35
CA PRO A 402 33.82 0.40 12.18
C PRO A 402 34.27 1.28 13.37
N VAL A 403 33.32 1.98 14.04
CA VAL A 403 33.46 2.57 15.39
C VAL A 403 32.11 2.48 16.16
N SER A 404 32.16 2.46 17.49
CA SER A 404 31.03 2.28 18.43
C SER A 404 31.12 3.28 19.62
N LEU A 405 30.26 3.35 20.64
CA LEU A 405 29.26 2.42 21.22
C LEU A 405 28.26 3.23 22.11
N ILE A 406 27.11 2.65 22.49
CA ILE A 406 26.20 3.04 23.62
C ILE A 406 25.33 4.31 23.46
N SER A 407 24.01 4.14 23.36
CA SER A 407 23.03 4.59 24.40
C SER A 407 21.59 4.14 24.09
N LEU A 408 20.81 3.92 25.14
CA LEU A 408 19.49 3.27 25.14
C LEU A 408 18.34 4.28 24.99
N ILE A 409 17.66 4.32 23.83
CA ILE A 409 16.33 4.95 23.69
C ILE A 409 15.47 4.09 22.74
N ILE A 410 14.25 3.77 23.17
CA ILE A 410 13.22 3.19 22.30
C ILE A 410 12.66 4.33 21.44
N PHE A 411 13.04 4.35 20.17
CA PHE A 411 12.33 5.09 19.12
C PHE A 411 11.68 4.08 18.18
N VAL A 412 10.43 4.31 17.78
CA VAL A 412 9.80 3.57 16.67
C VAL A 412 10.42 4.05 15.36
N ILE A 413 11.19 3.17 14.69
CA ILE A 413 11.65 3.17 13.27
C ILE A 413 12.05 1.74 12.92
#